data_AF-A0A6B1H4Q0-F1
#
_entry.id   AF-A0A6B1H4Q0-F1
#
_cell.length_a   1.000
_cell.length_b   1.000
_cell.length_c   1.000
_cell.angle_alpha   90.00
_cell.angle_beta   90.00
_cell.angle_gamma   90.00
#
_symmetry.space_group_name_H-M   'P 1'
#
loop_
_entity.id
_entity.type
_entity.pdbx_description
1 polymer ?
#
loop_
_entity_poly.entity_id
_entity_poly.type
_entity_poly.pdbx_seq_one_letter_code
_entity_poly.pdbx_strand_id
1 'polypeptide(L)'
;MSDDRTGGDVAELSFSEAMEELESVLRRIEGDEIDVDQLGRELGRAAQLLEICRKKIRRAEVEVRQIVDQIEEDVADSGAATPEAPEAESPAEQPASPDDQDDIPF
;
A
#
# COMPACT_ATOMS: atom_id res chain seq x y z
N MET A 1 19.80 -25.41 -11.55
CA MET A 1 18.37 -25.53 -11.21
C MET A 1 17.68 -24.43 -11.99
N SER A 2 17.12 -24.83 -13.13
CA SER A 2 16.49 -23.94 -14.10
C SER A 2 15.03 -23.80 -13.71
N ASP A 3 14.68 -22.76 -12.97
CA ASP A 3 13.28 -22.35 -12.84
C ASP A 3 12.99 -21.35 -13.96
N ASP A 4 12.90 -21.87 -15.19
CA ASP A 4 12.15 -21.24 -16.27
C ASP A 4 10.65 -21.49 -16.02
N ARG A 5 10.10 -20.85 -15.00
CA ARG A 5 8.65 -20.70 -14.88
C ARG A 5 8.25 -19.46 -15.67
N THR A 6 8.27 -19.62 -16.99
CA THR A 6 7.60 -18.72 -17.91
C THR A 6 6.10 -18.71 -17.59
N GLY A 7 5.57 -17.56 -17.16
CA GLY A 7 4.15 -17.21 -17.33
C GLY A 7 3.09 -18.07 -16.66
N GLY A 8 3.39 -18.75 -15.54
CA GLY A 8 2.41 -19.52 -14.77
C GLY A 8 1.67 -18.64 -13.76
N ASP A 9 0.43 -18.29 -14.08
CA ASP A 9 -0.62 -17.74 -13.20
C ASP A 9 -0.13 -16.81 -12.08
N VAL A 10 0.25 -15.59 -12.44
CA VAL A 10 0.57 -14.50 -11.50
C VAL A 10 -0.51 -14.39 -10.40
N ALA A 11 -1.77 -14.69 -10.76
CA ALA A 11 -2.94 -14.68 -9.88
C ALA A 11 -2.86 -15.64 -8.68
N GLU A 12 -2.10 -16.73 -8.78
CA GLU A 12 -1.97 -17.74 -7.73
C GLU A 12 -0.79 -17.47 -6.78
N LEU A 13 0.16 -16.62 -7.17
CA LEU A 13 1.35 -16.29 -6.38
C LEU A 13 0.97 -15.72 -5.02
N SER A 14 1.59 -16.19 -3.93
CA SER A 14 1.56 -15.53 -2.62
C SER A 14 2.09 -14.09 -2.70
N PHE A 15 1.80 -13.26 -1.68
CA PHE A 15 2.33 -11.89 -1.65
C PHE A 15 3.87 -11.89 -1.69
N SER A 16 4.50 -12.78 -0.93
CA SER A 16 5.97 -12.92 -0.90
C SER A 16 6.54 -13.33 -2.24
N GLU A 17 5.95 -14.34 -2.90
CA GLU A 17 6.41 -14.78 -4.23
C GLU A 17 6.22 -13.68 -5.29
N ALA A 18 5.10 -12.97 -5.25
CA ALA A 18 4.87 -11.83 -6.15
C ALA A 18 5.90 -10.71 -5.93
N MET A 19 6.34 -10.49 -4.69
CA MET A 19 7.39 -9.52 -4.40
C MET A 19 8.78 -9.98 -4.85
N GLU A 20 9.15 -11.23 -4.59
CA GLU A 20 10.42 -11.78 -5.08
C GLU A 20 10.51 -11.70 -6.61
N GLU A 21 9.40 -11.96 -7.29
CA GLU A 21 9.32 -11.83 -8.74
C GLU A 21 9.44 -10.36 -9.18
N LEU A 22 8.79 -9.42 -8.49
CA LEU A 22 8.89 -7.99 -8.79
C LEU A 22 10.33 -7.48 -8.63
N GLU A 23 11.04 -7.90 -7.58
CA GLU A 23 12.46 -7.59 -7.40
C GLU A 23 13.34 -8.21 -8.49
N SER A 24 12.99 -9.41 -8.98
CA SER A 24 13.66 -10.03 -10.12
C SER A 24 13.44 -9.22 -11.41
N VAL A 25 12.21 -8.75 -11.65
CA VAL A 25 11.89 -7.88 -12.79
C VAL A 25 12.68 -6.57 -12.71
N LEU A 26 12.72 -5.92 -11.55
CA LEU A 26 13.48 -4.68 -11.36
C LEU A 26 14.97 -4.87 -11.66
N ARG A 27 15.58 -5.95 -11.16
CA ARG A 27 16.98 -6.28 -11.48
C ARG A 27 17.24 -6.51 -12.97
N ARG A 28 16.27 -7.05 -13.72
CA ARG A 28 16.38 -7.20 -15.18
C ARG A 28 16.29 -5.85 -15.89
N ILE A 29 15.42 -4.96 -15.43
CA ILE A 29 15.24 -3.62 -15.99
C ILE A 29 16.48 -2.75 -15.75
N GLU A 30 17.13 -2.89 -14.61
CA GLU A 30 18.35 -2.16 -14.25
C GLU A 30 19.61 -2.64 -15.00
N GLY A 31 19.51 -3.71 -15.80
CA GLY A 31 20.62 -4.21 -16.60
C GLY A 31 20.91 -3.32 -17.82
N ASP A 32 22.19 -3.05 -18.07
CA ASP A 32 22.65 -2.14 -19.14
C ASP A 32 22.33 -2.61 -20.58
N GLU A 33 21.96 -3.88 -20.79
CA GLU A 33 21.76 -4.48 -22.12
C GLU A 33 20.27 -4.74 -22.49
N ILE A 34 19.31 -4.18 -21.75
CA ILE A 34 17.88 -4.40 -22.04
C ILE A 34 17.42 -3.60 -23.28
N ASP A 35 16.77 -4.28 -24.22
CA ASP A 35 16.15 -3.62 -25.38
C ASP A 35 14.77 -3.01 -25.06
N VAL A 36 14.30 -2.07 -25.89
CA VAL A 36 13.05 -1.32 -25.64
C VAL A 36 11.81 -2.23 -25.64
N ASP A 37 11.77 -3.24 -26.50
CA ASP A 37 10.65 -4.16 -26.57
C ASP A 37 10.60 -5.06 -25.33
N GLN A 38 11.77 -5.47 -24.82
CA GLN A 38 11.94 -6.24 -23.60
C GLN A 38 11.59 -5.41 -22.37
N LEU A 39 12.02 -4.15 -22.31
CA LEU A 39 11.64 -3.22 -21.25
C LEU A 39 10.12 -3.10 -21.13
N GLY A 40 9.41 -2.98 -22.26
CA GLY A 40 7.95 -2.94 -22.29
C GLY A 40 7.31 -4.23 -21.73
N ARG A 41 7.85 -5.40 -22.07
CA ARG A 41 7.37 -6.70 -21.53
C ARG A 41 7.61 -6.81 -20.03
N GLU A 42 8.78 -6.43 -19.55
CA GLU A 42 9.14 -6.47 -18.13
C GLU A 42 8.30 -5.50 -17.30
N LEU A 43 8.09 -4.26 -17.78
CA LEU A 43 7.18 -3.30 -17.14
C LEU A 43 5.73 -3.80 -17.10
N GLY A 44 5.26 -4.43 -18.19
CA GLY A 44 3.93 -5.04 -18.22
C GLY A 44 3.77 -6.13 -17.16
N ARG A 45 4.81 -6.94 -16.95
CA ARG A 45 4.84 -7.97 -15.91
C ARG A 45 4.86 -7.36 -14.50
N ALA A 46 5.68 -6.34 -14.27
CA ALA A 46 5.70 -5.61 -13.00
C ALA A 46 4.32 -5.02 -12.64
N ALA A 47 3.61 -4.47 -13.62
CA ALA A 47 2.27 -3.92 -13.43
C ALA A 47 1.26 -5.00 -12.99
N GLN A 48 1.31 -6.20 -13.58
CA GLN A 48 0.46 -7.33 -13.18
C GLN A 48 0.75 -7.79 -11.76
N LEU A 49 2.03 -7.90 -11.39
CA LEU A 49 2.43 -8.26 -10.02
C LEU A 49 1.92 -7.24 -9.00
N LEU A 50 2.05 -5.94 -9.30
CA LEU A 50 1.56 -4.85 -8.45
C LEU A 50 0.03 -4.90 -8.25
N GLU A 51 -0.73 -5.19 -9.30
CA GLU A 51 -2.19 -5.36 -9.24
C GLU A 51 -2.57 -6.42 -8.20
N ILE A 52 -1.86 -7.54 -8.20
CA ILE A 52 -2.15 -8.69 -7.35
C ILE A 52 -1.71 -8.43 -5.91
N CYS A 53 -0.54 -7.83 -5.71
CA CYS A 53 -0.10 -7.37 -4.40
C CYS A 53 -1.15 -6.44 -3.76
N ARG A 54 -1.64 -5.45 -4.51
CA ARG A 54 -2.71 -4.54 -4.04
C ARG A 54 -3.99 -5.28 -3.70
N LYS A 55 -4.41 -6.24 -4.53
CA LYS A 55 -5.61 -7.05 -4.27
C LYS A 55 -5.48 -7.86 -2.98
N LYS A 56 -4.31 -8.45 -2.73
CA LYS A 56 -4.03 -9.21 -1.50
C LYS A 56 -4.03 -8.33 -0.26
N ILE A 57 -3.40 -7.16 -0.32
CA ILE A 57 -3.41 -6.18 0.78
C ILE A 57 -4.84 -5.78 1.11
N ARG A 58 -5.65 -5.37 0.11
CA ARG A 58 -7.05 -4.99 0.34
C ARG A 58 -7.87 -6.12 0.97
N ARG A 59 -7.65 -7.36 0.54
CA ARG A 59 -8.32 -8.52 1.13
C ARG A 59 -7.95 -8.69 2.59
N ALA A 60 -6.66 -8.60 2.92
CA ALA A 60 -6.19 -8.68 4.29
C ALA A 60 -6.75 -7.53 5.16
N GLU A 61 -6.81 -6.30 4.64
CA GLU A 61 -7.42 -5.15 5.34
C GLU A 61 -8.90 -5.41 5.66
N VAL A 62 -9.66 -5.99 4.73
CA VAL A 62 -11.08 -6.33 4.94
C VAL A 62 -11.22 -7.43 5.99
N GLU A 63 -10.43 -8.50 5.91
CA GLU A 63 -10.45 -9.60 6.87
C GLU A 63 -10.09 -9.10 8.28
N VAL A 64 -9.08 -8.24 8.41
CA VAL A 64 -8.71 -7.63 9.69
C VAL A 64 -9.85 -6.79 10.25
N ARG A 65 -10.48 -5.93 9.44
CA ARG A 65 -11.62 -5.11 9.89
C ARG A 65 -12.77 -5.99 10.41
N GLN A 66 -13.12 -7.05 9.68
CA GLN A 66 -14.16 -7.99 10.10
C GLN A 66 -13.84 -8.68 11.42
N ILE A 67 -12.57 -9.06 11.64
CA ILE A 67 -12.15 -9.67 12.91
C ILE A 67 -12.27 -8.66 14.05
N VAL A 68 -11.87 -7.42 13.84
CA VAL A 68 -11.98 -6.35 14.85
C VAL A 68 -13.45 -6.10 15.19
N ASP A 69 -14.32 -5.93 14.19
CA ASP A 69 -15.75 -5.71 14.38
C ASP A 69 -16.39 -6.87 15.19
N GLN A 70 -16.03 -8.12 14.87
CA GLN A 70 -16.52 -9.29 15.61
C GLN A 70 -16.06 -9.29 17.07
N ILE A 71 -14.80 -8.92 17.33
CA ILE A 71 -14.30 -8.82 18.71
C ILE A 71 -15.04 -7.72 19.47
N GLU A 72 -15.31 -6.58 18.84
CA GLU A 72 -16.09 -5.50 19.46
C GLU A 72 -17.52 -5.92 19.79
N GLU A 73 -18.19 -6.64 18.88
CA GLU A 73 -19.52 -7.22 19.11
C GLU A 73 -19.50 -8.25 20.26
N ASP A 74 -18.52 -9.16 20.28
CA ASP A 74 -18.37 -10.17 21.33
C ASP A 74 -18.09 -9.52 22.70
N VAL A 75 -17.33 -8.43 22.74
CA VAL A 75 -17.06 -7.66 23.98
C VAL A 75 -18.31 -6.91 24.44
N ALA A 76 -19.12 -6.38 23.51
CA ALA A 76 -20.37 -5.71 23.81
C ALA A 76 -21.44 -6.69 24.37
N ASP A 77 -21.50 -7.93 23.86
CA ASP A 77 -22.42 -8.97 24.36
C ASP A 77 -22.00 -9.51 25.75
N SER A 78 -20.69 -9.51 26.05
CA SER A 78 -20.14 -9.98 27.34
C SER A 78 -20.30 -8.99 28.51
N GLY A 79 -20.96 -7.84 28.32
CA GLY A 79 -21.42 -6.99 29.42
C GLY A 79 -20.32 -6.24 30.20
N ALA A 80 -19.26 -5.79 29.53
CA ALA A 80 -18.38 -4.75 30.05
C ALA A 80 -18.83 -3.38 29.54
N ALA A 81 -19.34 -2.54 30.44
CA ALA A 81 -19.96 -1.26 30.11
C ALA A 81 -18.97 -0.19 29.58
N THR A 82 -19.32 0.32 28.40
CA THR A 82 -19.09 1.66 27.79
C THR A 82 -17.66 2.08 27.38
N PRO A 83 -17.49 2.52 26.10
CA PRO A 83 -16.30 3.17 25.59
C PRO A 83 -16.27 4.67 25.96
N GLU A 84 -15.13 5.15 26.45
CA GLU A 84 -14.83 6.58 26.60
C GLU A 84 -14.48 7.13 25.21
N ALA A 85 -15.31 8.04 24.69
CA ALA A 85 -15.05 8.75 23.43
C ALA A 85 -13.77 9.61 23.55
N PRO A 86 -12.98 9.76 22.47
CA PRO A 86 -11.77 10.58 22.50
C PRO A 86 -12.12 12.06 22.73
N GLU A 87 -11.48 12.64 23.74
CA GLU A 87 -11.49 14.07 24.01
C GLU A 87 -10.95 14.86 22.81
N ALA A 88 -11.78 15.80 22.35
CA ALA A 88 -11.43 17.08 21.76
C ALA A 88 -10.43 17.12 20.58
N GLU A 89 -10.97 17.41 19.40
CA GLU A 89 -10.30 18.28 18.45
C GLU A 89 -9.86 19.58 19.15
N SER A 90 -8.56 19.82 19.19
CA SER A 90 -8.01 21.16 19.34
C SER A 90 -7.03 21.38 18.20
N PRO A 91 -7.45 21.98 17.08
CA PRO A 91 -6.51 22.60 16.17
C PRO A 91 -5.93 23.78 16.95
N ALA A 92 -4.70 23.62 17.44
CA ALA A 92 -3.91 24.74 17.90
C ALA A 92 -3.88 25.78 16.77
N GLU A 93 -4.59 26.87 17.04
CA GLU A 93 -4.46 28.20 16.47
C GLU A 93 -3.03 28.43 15.97
N GLN A 94 -2.83 28.43 14.64
CA GLN A 94 -1.68 29.12 14.09
C GLN A 94 -1.97 30.61 14.24
N PRO A 95 -1.21 31.38 15.03
CA PRO A 95 -1.29 32.82 14.88
C PRO A 95 -0.76 33.13 13.47
N ALA A 96 -1.64 33.62 12.60
CA ALA A 96 -1.24 34.31 11.41
C ALA A 96 -0.26 35.42 11.84
N SER A 97 1.00 35.30 11.46
CA SER A 97 1.91 36.44 11.43
C SER A 97 1.22 37.51 10.58
N PRO A 98 0.95 38.70 11.14
CA PRO A 98 0.30 39.77 10.39
C PRO A 98 1.12 40.13 9.15
N ASP A 99 0.42 40.42 8.07
CA ASP A 99 0.93 41.16 6.93
C ASP A 99 1.91 42.27 7.35
N ASP A 100 3.20 42.08 7.09
CA ASP A 100 4.10 43.17 6.71
C ASP A 100 4.14 43.19 5.17
N GLN A 101 2.98 43.40 4.56
CA GLN A 101 2.89 44.12 3.30
C GLN A 101 2.72 45.58 3.68
N ASP A 102 3.81 46.33 3.75
CA ASP A 102 3.90 47.73 3.28
C ASP A 102 5.36 48.22 3.46
N ASP A 103 5.90 48.83 2.40
CA ASP A 103 7.24 49.44 2.24
C ASP A 103 8.41 48.45 2.02
N ILE A 104 9.02 48.34 0.83
CA ILE A 104 9.87 49.36 0.20
C ILE A 104 9.85 49.25 -1.34
N PRO A 105 9.79 50.38 -2.07
CA PRO A 105 9.73 50.43 -3.53
C PRO A 105 11.07 50.21 -4.25
N PHE A 106 10.95 49.59 -5.43
CA PHE A 106 11.88 49.52 -6.58
C PHE A 106 13.18 48.72 -6.47
#